data_AF-X1FM93-F1
#
_entry.id   AF-X1FM93-F1
#
_cell.length_a   1.000
_cell.length_b   1.000
_cell.length_c   1.000
_cell.angle_alpha   90.00
_cell.angle_beta   90.00
_cell.angle_gamma   90.00
#
_symmetry.space_group_name_H-M   'P 1'
#
loop_
_entity.id
_entity.type
_entity.pdbx_description
1 polymer ?
#
loop_
_entity_poly.entity_id
_entity_poly.type
_entity_poly.pdbx_seq_one_letter_code
_entity_poly.pdbx_strand_id
1 'polypeptide(L)'
;MVGDDGSGNLTSMAVTYDGASKDKVTLQGTDGTTLANVKAGVADMDAVNVSQLKDSGLIGDDGKAIAAVTYDDATKASVTLGNAGTPVAIHNVAAGALSETSTDAVNGSQLFATNTRVGDLEDSLKKGGVIDPVTGESLAVVYDGTAKDNVTLKGADGTTLANVKAGVADMDAVNVSQLKGSGLIGDDGKAIAAVTYDRLANGTPNYGSVAFGHGAGPTQLKNVAEATDNTDALNLGQLKDSGLVGDDGSGNLTSMAVTYDGAARDKVTLKGADGTTLANVKAGVADMDAVNVSQLKDSGLIGDDGKAIAAVTYDDATKGSVTLGGAGATTPVALKNVADAKDDHDALNLGQLKEAGLVGDDGSG
;
A
#
# COMPACT_ATOMS: atom_id res chain seq x y z
N MET A 1 -117.03 -8.96 57.61
CA MET A 1 -116.60 -8.59 58.98
C MET A 1 -115.13 -8.93 59.08
N VAL A 2 -114.29 -7.92 59.26
CA VAL A 2 -112.89 -8.08 59.65
C VAL A 2 -112.78 -7.27 60.93
N GLY A 3 -112.52 -7.94 62.05
CA GLY A 3 -112.43 -7.31 63.36
C GLY A 3 -111.19 -6.42 63.40
N ASP A 4 -111.40 -5.14 63.67
CA ASP A 4 -110.38 -4.20 64.12
C ASP A 4 -110.08 -4.52 65.59
N ASP A 5 -108.86 -4.94 65.89
CA ASP A 5 -108.42 -5.26 67.26
C ASP A 5 -107.97 -4.01 68.04
N GLY A 6 -108.15 -2.80 67.48
CA GLY A 6 -107.80 -1.56 68.15
C GLY A 6 -106.29 -1.32 68.28
N SER A 7 -105.45 -2.19 67.69
CA SER A 7 -104.01 -1.97 67.52
C SER A 7 -103.64 -1.49 66.11
N GLY A 8 -104.64 -1.33 65.24
CA GLY A 8 -104.46 -0.94 63.83
C GLY A 8 -104.06 -2.10 62.91
N ASN A 9 -104.15 -3.36 63.38
CA ASN A 9 -103.72 -4.52 62.62
C ASN A 9 -104.93 -5.32 62.08
N LEU A 10 -105.20 -5.19 60.78
CA LEU A 10 -106.21 -5.99 60.09
C LEU A 10 -105.77 -7.47 60.03
N THR A 11 -106.70 -8.37 60.35
CA THR A 11 -106.62 -9.85 60.41
C THR A 11 -105.55 -10.52 59.55
N SER A 12 -104.99 -11.62 60.08
CA SER A 12 -103.89 -12.50 59.61
C SER A 12 -103.78 -12.91 58.12
N MET A 13 -104.65 -12.43 57.24
CA MET A 13 -104.62 -12.68 55.79
C MET A 13 -104.56 -11.40 54.94
N ALA A 14 -104.65 -10.21 55.54
CA ALA A 14 -104.59 -8.95 54.81
C ALA A 14 -103.15 -8.58 54.46
N VAL A 15 -102.92 -8.09 53.23
CA VAL A 15 -101.69 -7.38 52.87
C VAL A 15 -101.82 -5.94 53.36
N THR A 16 -100.88 -5.49 54.19
CA THR A 16 -100.88 -4.16 54.82
C THR A 16 -99.68 -3.34 54.34
N TYR A 17 -99.78 -2.01 54.46
CA TYR A 17 -98.63 -1.13 54.31
C TYR A 17 -97.76 -1.20 55.56
N ASP A 18 -96.45 -1.04 55.37
CA ASP A 18 -95.48 -1.08 56.48
C ASP A 18 -95.67 0.08 57.48
N GLY A 19 -96.28 1.19 57.04
CA GLY A 19 -96.52 2.36 57.86
C GLY A 19 -97.57 3.30 57.25
N ALA A 20 -97.87 4.38 57.97
CA ALA A 20 -98.93 5.32 57.58
C ALA A 20 -98.66 6.09 56.27
N SER A 21 -97.39 6.17 55.83
CA SER A 21 -96.96 6.82 54.58
C SER A 21 -97.37 6.08 53.30
N LYS A 22 -97.71 4.78 53.40
CA LYS A 22 -98.12 3.92 52.27
C LYS A 22 -97.14 3.85 51.11
N ASP A 23 -95.88 4.13 51.36
CA ASP A 23 -94.77 4.11 50.41
C ASP A 23 -94.16 2.71 50.25
N LYS A 24 -94.47 1.76 51.16
CA LYS A 24 -93.94 0.41 51.14
C LYS A 24 -94.95 -0.64 51.60
N VAL A 25 -94.91 -1.81 50.95
CA VAL A 25 -95.60 -3.04 51.33
C VAL A 25 -94.55 -4.14 51.44
N THR A 26 -94.38 -4.72 52.63
CA THR A 26 -93.55 -5.91 52.85
C THR A 26 -94.44 -7.16 52.87
N LEU A 27 -94.21 -8.05 51.91
CA LEU A 27 -94.94 -9.31 51.83
C LEU A 27 -94.31 -10.34 52.79
N GLN A 28 -95.10 -10.91 53.70
CA GLN A 28 -94.62 -11.66 54.86
C GLN A 28 -94.41 -13.18 54.63
N GLY A 29 -94.44 -13.66 53.38
CA GLY A 29 -94.21 -15.09 53.08
C GLY A 29 -92.76 -15.51 53.37
N THR A 30 -92.57 -16.68 54.00
CA THR A 30 -91.25 -17.15 54.45
C THR A 30 -90.25 -17.44 53.32
N ASP A 31 -90.75 -17.85 52.15
CA ASP A 31 -89.96 -18.06 50.92
C ASP A 31 -90.25 -16.97 49.87
N GLY A 32 -90.71 -15.80 50.33
CA GLY A 32 -91.32 -14.78 49.50
C GLY A 32 -92.82 -14.99 49.27
N THR A 33 -93.45 -14.05 48.58
CA THR A 33 -94.89 -14.11 48.25
C THR A 33 -95.08 -13.91 46.75
N THR A 34 -95.68 -14.89 46.10
CA THR A 34 -96.01 -14.80 44.66
C THR A 34 -97.18 -13.84 44.45
N LEU A 35 -96.95 -12.76 43.69
CA LEU A 35 -98.02 -11.96 43.10
C LEU A 35 -98.42 -12.57 41.76
N ALA A 36 -99.50 -13.35 41.77
CA ALA A 36 -100.09 -13.94 40.57
C ALA A 36 -101.18 -13.03 39.98
N ASN A 37 -101.51 -13.26 38.71
CA ASN A 37 -102.53 -12.48 37.98
C ASN A 37 -102.20 -10.97 37.88
N VAL A 38 -100.91 -10.63 37.86
CA VAL A 38 -100.43 -9.27 37.58
C VAL A 38 -100.65 -8.99 36.09
N LYS A 39 -101.52 -8.02 35.79
CA LYS A 39 -101.75 -7.54 34.42
C LYS A 39 -100.46 -6.94 33.88
N ALA A 40 -100.20 -7.09 32.57
CA ALA A 40 -99.03 -6.49 31.93
C ALA A 40 -99.00 -4.98 32.18
N GLY A 41 -97.91 -4.50 32.78
CA GLY A 41 -97.70 -3.08 33.08
C GLY A 41 -97.48 -2.27 31.80
N VAL A 42 -97.98 -1.04 31.75
CA VAL A 42 -97.87 -0.15 30.58
C VAL A 42 -97.26 1.19 30.96
N ALA A 43 -97.60 1.74 32.13
CA ALA A 43 -96.97 2.95 32.66
C ALA A 43 -95.62 2.64 33.32
N ASP A 44 -94.74 3.63 33.39
CA ASP A 44 -93.38 3.49 33.96
C ASP A 44 -93.37 2.96 35.40
N MET A 45 -94.45 3.18 36.16
CA MET A 45 -94.61 2.76 37.56
C MET A 45 -95.47 1.50 37.73
N ASP A 46 -95.93 0.90 36.63
CA ASP A 46 -96.65 -0.39 36.70
C ASP A 46 -95.66 -1.53 36.98
N ALA A 47 -96.12 -2.55 37.69
CA ALA A 47 -95.34 -3.77 37.88
C ALA A 47 -95.24 -4.56 36.56
N VAL A 48 -94.04 -5.09 36.27
CA VAL A 48 -93.82 -6.01 35.14
C VAL A 48 -94.13 -7.45 35.55
N ASN A 49 -94.85 -8.18 34.72
CA ASN A 49 -95.08 -9.61 34.94
C ASN A 49 -94.05 -10.48 34.21
N VAL A 50 -94.00 -11.78 34.54
CA VAL A 50 -93.01 -12.71 33.96
C VAL A 50 -93.16 -12.86 32.44
N SER A 51 -94.39 -12.76 31.90
CA SER A 51 -94.58 -12.76 30.44
C SER A 51 -93.89 -11.57 29.78
N GLN A 52 -93.97 -10.36 30.34
CA GLN A 52 -93.26 -9.19 29.80
C GLN A 52 -91.73 -9.36 29.83
N LEU A 53 -91.20 -10.05 30.85
CA LEU A 53 -89.77 -10.32 30.97
C LEU A 53 -89.30 -11.46 30.04
N LYS A 54 -90.18 -12.40 29.69
CA LYS A 54 -89.92 -13.40 28.64
C LYS A 54 -89.99 -12.79 27.25
N ASP A 55 -91.00 -11.96 26.99
CA ASP A 55 -91.22 -11.27 25.72
C ASP A 55 -90.07 -10.30 25.39
N SER A 56 -89.38 -9.78 26.42
CA SER A 56 -88.18 -8.96 26.23
C SER A 56 -86.93 -9.76 25.85
N GLY A 57 -86.99 -11.10 25.85
CA GLY A 57 -85.89 -11.99 25.46
C GLY A 57 -84.78 -12.14 26.50
N LEU A 58 -84.96 -11.57 27.69
CA LEU A 58 -83.99 -11.63 28.79
C LEU A 58 -83.96 -12.99 29.49
N ILE A 59 -85.13 -13.65 29.63
CA ILE A 59 -85.29 -14.96 30.26
C ILE A 59 -86.13 -15.92 29.42
N GLY A 60 -85.93 -17.22 29.62
CA GLY A 60 -86.57 -18.32 28.89
C GLY A 60 -87.85 -18.79 29.53
N ASP A 61 -88.45 -19.79 28.89
CA ASP A 61 -89.72 -20.35 29.32
C ASP A 61 -89.66 -20.96 30.73
N ASP A 62 -88.46 -21.38 31.17
CA ASP A 62 -88.13 -21.87 32.50
C ASP A 62 -87.76 -20.77 33.51
N GLY A 63 -87.78 -19.50 33.10
CA GLY A 63 -87.42 -18.34 33.92
C GLY A 63 -85.91 -18.11 34.10
N LYS A 64 -85.05 -18.84 33.38
CA LYS A 64 -83.59 -18.67 33.39
C LYS A 64 -83.16 -17.69 32.29
N ALA A 65 -82.04 -16.98 32.46
CA ALA A 65 -81.52 -16.10 31.39
C ALA A 65 -81.15 -16.91 30.13
N ILE A 66 -81.55 -16.45 28.92
CA ILE A 66 -81.36 -17.24 27.68
C ILE A 66 -80.10 -16.86 26.89
N ALA A 67 -79.95 -15.60 26.47
CA ALA A 67 -79.14 -15.29 25.28
C ALA A 67 -78.64 -13.83 25.16
N ALA A 68 -78.81 -13.00 26.17
CA ALA A 68 -78.39 -11.61 26.10
C ALA A 68 -76.89 -11.48 26.44
N VAL A 69 -76.12 -10.86 25.54
CA VAL A 69 -74.83 -10.26 25.89
C VAL A 69 -75.15 -8.97 26.64
N THR A 70 -74.69 -8.87 27.89
CA THR A 70 -74.95 -7.72 28.77
C THR A 70 -73.65 -7.05 29.17
N TYR A 71 -73.73 -5.78 29.57
CA TYR A 71 -72.60 -5.10 30.20
C TYR A 71 -72.37 -5.68 31.59
N ASP A 72 -71.11 -5.69 32.01
CA ASP A 72 -70.73 -6.26 33.31
C ASP A 72 -71.33 -5.45 34.49
N ASP A 73 -71.52 -4.15 34.31
CA ASP A 73 -72.17 -3.26 35.29
C ASP A 73 -72.84 -2.02 34.64
N ALA A 74 -73.37 -1.13 35.49
CA ALA A 74 -74.08 0.07 35.07
C ALA A 74 -73.20 1.12 34.33
N THR A 75 -71.88 1.05 34.43
CA THR A 75 -70.94 1.97 33.76
C THR A 75 -70.80 1.67 32.27
N LYS A 76 -71.16 0.45 31.84
CA LYS A 76 -71.08 -0.02 30.45
C LYS A 76 -69.68 0.02 29.85
N ALA A 77 -68.64 -0.07 30.69
CA ALA A 77 -67.25 -0.04 30.25
C ALA A 77 -66.75 -1.37 29.69
N SER A 78 -67.37 -2.50 30.06
CA SER A 78 -66.93 -3.84 29.65
C SER A 78 -68.09 -4.80 29.43
N VAL A 79 -67.79 -5.83 28.63
CA VAL A 79 -68.62 -6.99 28.38
C VAL A 79 -67.72 -8.21 28.52
N THR A 80 -68.02 -9.07 29.49
CA THR A 80 -67.36 -10.36 29.64
C THR A 80 -68.17 -11.43 28.91
N LEU A 81 -67.56 -12.08 27.92
CA LEU A 81 -68.23 -13.13 27.14
C LEU A 81 -67.95 -14.52 27.71
N GLY A 82 -69.02 -15.28 27.97
CA GLY A 82 -68.93 -16.64 28.52
C GLY A 82 -68.58 -16.66 30.01
N ASN A 83 -68.03 -17.79 30.45
CA ASN A 83 -67.54 -17.98 31.82
C ASN A 83 -66.00 -18.00 31.84
N ALA A 84 -65.43 -17.79 33.03
CA ALA A 84 -63.98 -17.88 33.22
C ALA A 84 -63.43 -19.23 32.70
N GLY A 85 -62.42 -19.17 31.83
CA GLY A 85 -61.79 -20.36 31.23
C GLY A 85 -62.51 -20.93 30.00
N THR A 86 -63.68 -20.43 29.64
CA THR A 86 -64.43 -20.83 28.43
C THR A 86 -64.69 -19.61 27.55
N PRO A 87 -63.68 -19.13 26.80
CA PRO A 87 -63.83 -17.97 25.93
C PRO A 87 -64.83 -18.23 24.80
N VAL A 88 -65.58 -17.20 24.42
CA VAL A 88 -66.55 -17.24 23.33
C VAL A 88 -65.93 -16.64 22.07
N ALA A 89 -66.03 -17.35 20.94
CA ALA A 89 -65.63 -16.82 19.66
C ALA A 89 -66.71 -15.86 19.12
N ILE A 90 -66.30 -14.67 18.70
CA ILE A 90 -67.18 -13.71 17.99
C ILE A 90 -66.94 -13.90 16.49
N HIS A 91 -67.96 -14.35 15.77
CA HIS A 91 -67.89 -14.62 14.33
C HIS A 91 -68.63 -13.56 13.51
N ASN A 92 -68.37 -13.55 12.19
CA ASN A 92 -68.99 -12.62 11.25
C ASN A 92 -68.74 -11.14 11.58
N VAL A 93 -67.57 -10.86 12.16
CA VAL A 93 -67.10 -9.49 12.39
C VAL A 93 -66.62 -8.91 11.06
N ALA A 94 -67.27 -7.85 10.59
CA ALA A 94 -66.82 -7.10 9.42
C ALA A 94 -65.40 -6.57 9.64
N ALA A 95 -64.64 -6.34 8.56
CA ALA A 95 -63.31 -5.75 8.70
C ALA A 95 -63.44 -4.34 9.30
N GLY A 96 -62.84 -4.12 10.47
CA GLY A 96 -62.88 -2.83 11.15
C GLY A 96 -62.04 -1.78 10.41
N ALA A 97 -62.40 -0.50 10.54
CA ALA A 97 -61.54 0.56 10.04
C ALA A 97 -60.17 0.54 10.75
N LEU A 98 -59.07 0.67 9.99
CA LEU A 98 -57.71 0.77 10.56
C LEU A 98 -57.26 2.23 10.51
N SER A 99 -57.46 2.94 11.62
CA SER A 99 -57.05 4.34 11.81
C SER A 99 -56.69 4.61 13.28
N GLU A 100 -55.98 5.70 13.55
CA GLU A 100 -55.55 6.07 14.92
C GLU A 100 -56.70 6.23 15.91
N THR A 101 -57.90 6.57 15.43
CA THR A 101 -59.09 6.81 16.26
C THR A 101 -60.13 5.70 16.19
N SER A 102 -59.81 4.58 15.51
CA SER A 102 -60.78 3.50 15.33
C SER A 102 -61.08 2.78 16.65
N THR A 103 -62.36 2.52 16.88
CA THR A 103 -62.86 1.68 17.98
C THR A 103 -63.47 0.39 17.46
N ASP A 104 -63.30 0.08 16.17
CA ASP A 104 -63.84 -1.12 15.54
C ASP A 104 -63.03 -2.35 15.96
N ALA A 105 -63.72 -3.48 16.15
CA ALA A 105 -63.03 -4.76 16.31
C ALA A 105 -62.33 -5.16 14.99
N VAL A 106 -61.09 -5.65 15.10
CA VAL A 106 -60.38 -6.25 13.96
C VAL A 106 -60.74 -7.73 13.83
N ASN A 107 -60.84 -8.21 12.61
CA ASN A 107 -61.12 -9.62 12.35
C ASN A 107 -59.86 -10.39 11.92
N GLY A 108 -60.02 -11.72 11.78
CA GLY A 108 -58.92 -12.62 11.44
C GLY A 108 -58.29 -12.36 10.08
N SER A 109 -59.03 -11.87 9.07
CA SER A 109 -58.45 -11.60 7.74
C SER A 109 -57.51 -10.40 7.75
N GLN A 110 -57.82 -9.38 8.56
CA GLN A 110 -56.94 -8.22 8.75
C GLN A 110 -55.63 -8.61 9.45
N LEU A 111 -55.72 -9.39 10.54
CA LEU A 111 -54.52 -9.86 11.25
C LEU A 111 -53.70 -10.83 10.38
N PHE A 112 -54.37 -11.72 9.64
CA PHE A 112 -53.70 -12.62 8.71
C PHE A 112 -52.94 -11.85 7.63
N ALA A 113 -53.54 -10.82 7.02
CA ALA A 113 -52.86 -10.00 6.03
C ALA A 113 -51.59 -9.32 6.59
N THR A 114 -51.62 -8.86 7.84
CA THR A 114 -50.43 -8.35 8.55
C THR A 114 -49.39 -9.44 8.75
N ASN A 115 -49.78 -10.62 9.24
CA ASN A 115 -48.86 -11.73 9.48
C ASN A 115 -48.22 -12.26 8.20
N THR A 116 -48.94 -12.27 7.07
CA THR A 116 -48.37 -12.58 5.76
C THR A 116 -47.26 -11.60 5.41
N ARG A 117 -47.49 -10.28 5.55
CA ARG A 117 -46.46 -9.26 5.26
C ARG A 117 -45.22 -9.40 6.17
N VAL A 118 -45.42 -9.73 7.45
CA VAL A 118 -44.31 -9.98 8.39
C VAL A 118 -43.53 -11.22 7.96
N GLY A 119 -44.22 -12.31 7.64
CA GLY A 119 -43.59 -13.53 7.13
C GLY A 119 -42.80 -13.29 5.84
N ASP A 120 -43.36 -12.55 4.89
CA ASP A 120 -42.69 -12.19 3.64
C ASP A 120 -41.42 -11.35 3.88
N LEU A 121 -41.44 -10.46 4.88
CA LEU A 121 -40.27 -9.67 5.27
C LEU A 121 -39.20 -10.55 5.92
N GLU A 122 -39.58 -11.42 6.86
CA GLU A 122 -38.65 -12.37 7.47
C GLU A 122 -37.99 -13.27 6.41
N ASP A 123 -38.79 -13.77 5.48
CA ASP A 123 -38.32 -14.56 4.35
C ASP A 123 -37.36 -13.77 3.47
N SER A 124 -37.67 -12.51 3.16
CA SER A 124 -36.81 -11.64 2.36
C SER A 124 -35.46 -11.38 3.04
N LEU A 125 -35.45 -11.19 4.37
CA LEU A 125 -34.22 -10.99 5.14
C LEU A 125 -33.35 -12.25 5.17
N LYS A 126 -33.95 -13.42 5.37
CA LYS A 126 -33.24 -14.72 5.40
C LYS A 126 -32.74 -15.13 4.01
N LYS A 127 -33.59 -15.01 2.98
CA LYS A 127 -33.27 -15.40 1.60
C LYS A 127 -32.37 -14.37 0.89
N GLY A 128 -32.37 -13.12 1.35
CA GLY A 128 -31.58 -12.04 0.77
C GLY A 128 -30.07 -12.13 1.04
N GLY A 129 -29.61 -13.08 1.86
CA GLY A 129 -28.19 -13.28 2.16
C GLY A 129 -27.56 -12.17 2.99
N VAL A 130 -28.36 -11.24 3.50
CA VAL A 130 -27.90 -10.11 4.32
C VAL A 130 -27.71 -10.49 5.79
N ILE A 131 -28.32 -11.59 6.24
CA ILE A 131 -28.20 -12.13 7.59
C ILE A 131 -27.68 -13.57 7.50
N ASP A 132 -26.75 -13.92 8.38
CA ASP A 132 -26.28 -15.29 8.56
C ASP A 132 -27.44 -16.13 9.15
N PRO A 133 -27.90 -17.18 8.46
CA PRO A 133 -29.04 -17.97 8.91
C PRO A 133 -28.75 -18.83 10.15
N VAL A 134 -27.48 -19.00 10.53
CA VAL A 134 -27.04 -19.78 11.69
C VAL A 134 -26.85 -18.89 12.91
N THR A 135 -26.13 -17.78 12.77
CA THR A 135 -25.78 -16.90 13.91
C THR A 135 -26.76 -15.73 14.10
N GLY A 136 -27.51 -15.36 13.05
CA GLY A 136 -28.36 -14.16 13.05
C GLY A 136 -27.59 -12.85 12.90
N GLU A 137 -26.28 -12.90 12.67
CA GLU A 137 -25.46 -11.71 12.46
C GLU A 137 -25.62 -11.15 11.04
N SER A 138 -25.35 -9.85 10.87
CA SER A 138 -25.37 -9.21 9.55
C SER A 138 -24.15 -9.65 8.72
N LEU A 139 -24.42 -10.19 7.52
CA LEU A 139 -23.42 -10.45 6.48
C LEU A 139 -23.24 -9.26 5.52
N ALA A 140 -24.09 -8.23 5.65
CA ALA A 140 -23.97 -7.04 4.84
C ALA A 140 -22.73 -6.21 5.21
N VAL A 141 -22.01 -5.73 4.19
CA VAL A 141 -20.98 -4.70 4.35
C VAL A 141 -21.67 -3.37 4.62
N VAL A 142 -21.35 -2.74 5.75
CA VAL A 142 -21.93 -1.47 6.18
C VAL A 142 -20.84 -0.42 6.35
N TYR A 143 -21.24 0.85 6.29
CA TYR A 143 -20.35 1.96 6.63
C TYR A 143 -20.07 1.98 8.13
N ASP A 144 -18.86 2.39 8.49
CA ASP A 144 -18.44 2.48 9.89
C ASP A 144 -19.16 3.61 10.65
N GLY A 145 -19.68 4.60 9.92
CA GLY A 145 -20.41 5.73 10.49
C GLY A 145 -21.33 6.42 9.49
N THR A 146 -22.08 7.41 9.97
CA THR A 146 -23.08 8.16 9.18
C THR A 146 -22.47 9.03 8.08
N ALA A 147 -21.17 9.36 8.17
CA ALA A 147 -20.43 10.10 7.15
C ALA A 147 -20.18 9.29 5.87
N LYS A 148 -20.24 7.94 5.95
CA LYS A 148 -20.05 7.01 4.83
C LYS A 148 -18.70 7.14 4.12
N ASP A 149 -17.68 7.55 4.84
CA ASP A 149 -16.30 7.71 4.36
C ASP A 149 -15.46 6.44 4.53
N ASN A 150 -15.86 5.52 5.42
CA ASN A 150 -15.13 4.29 5.72
C ASN A 150 -16.04 3.05 5.75
N VAL A 151 -15.46 1.92 5.35
CA VAL A 151 -16.02 0.57 5.46
C VAL A 151 -14.91 -0.34 5.97
N THR A 152 -15.13 -0.98 7.12
CA THR A 152 -14.19 -1.97 7.67
C THR A 152 -14.66 -3.40 7.40
N LEU A 153 -13.85 -4.18 6.69
CA LEU A 153 -14.08 -5.61 6.47
C LEU A 153 -13.53 -6.42 7.66
N LYS A 154 -14.39 -7.15 8.37
CA LYS A 154 -14.10 -7.75 9.69
C LYS A 154 -13.56 -9.19 9.68
N GLY A 155 -13.21 -9.74 8.52
CA GLY A 155 -12.62 -11.09 8.46
C GLY A 155 -11.34 -11.17 9.30
N ALA A 156 -11.21 -12.18 10.16
CA ALA A 156 -10.09 -12.29 11.10
C ALA A 156 -8.71 -12.34 10.41
N ASP A 157 -8.64 -13.02 9.26
CA ASP A 157 -7.46 -13.09 8.39
C ASP A 157 -7.55 -12.09 7.22
N GLY A 158 -8.44 -11.11 7.32
CA GLY A 158 -8.86 -10.23 6.24
C GLY A 158 -10.04 -10.76 5.42
N THR A 159 -10.47 -10.00 4.43
CA THR A 159 -11.57 -10.36 3.52
C THR A 159 -11.10 -10.22 2.08
N THR A 160 -11.20 -11.31 1.31
CA THR A 160 -10.88 -11.29 -0.11
C THR A 160 -11.96 -10.55 -0.89
N LEU A 161 -11.56 -9.50 -1.62
CA LEU A 161 -12.44 -8.79 -2.54
C LEU A 161 -12.17 -9.27 -3.97
N ALA A 162 -13.08 -10.08 -4.50
CA ALA A 162 -12.98 -10.65 -5.84
C ALA A 162 -13.89 -9.93 -6.84
N ASN A 163 -13.64 -10.13 -8.14
CA ASN A 163 -14.41 -9.52 -9.23
C ASN A 163 -14.41 -7.98 -9.20
N VAL A 164 -13.35 -7.37 -8.67
CA VAL A 164 -13.13 -5.93 -8.71
C VAL A 164 -12.80 -5.54 -10.15
N LYS A 165 -13.71 -4.79 -10.78
CA LYS A 165 -13.49 -4.21 -12.12
C LYS A 165 -12.29 -3.26 -12.08
N ALA A 166 -11.55 -3.16 -13.18
CA ALA A 166 -10.44 -2.22 -13.28
C ALA A 166 -10.95 -0.78 -13.05
N GLY A 167 -10.34 -0.09 -12.08
CA GLY A 167 -10.66 1.29 -11.75
C GLY A 167 -10.23 2.25 -12.84
N VAL A 168 -11.03 3.27 -13.10
CA VAL A 168 -10.75 4.30 -14.11
C VAL A 168 -10.73 5.69 -13.49
N ALA A 169 -11.62 5.97 -12.55
CA ALA A 169 -11.62 7.21 -11.78
C ALA A 169 -10.60 7.15 -10.62
N ASP A 170 -10.14 8.32 -10.16
CA ASP A 170 -9.14 8.42 -9.09
C ASP A 170 -9.55 7.75 -7.77
N MET A 171 -10.87 7.62 -7.53
CA MET A 171 -11.43 6.99 -6.32
C MET A 171 -11.83 5.53 -6.51
N ASP A 172 -11.65 4.97 -7.71
CA ASP A 172 -11.92 3.56 -7.94
C ASP A 172 -10.82 2.69 -7.31
N ALA A 173 -11.19 1.48 -6.89
CA ALA A 173 -10.20 0.50 -6.44
C ALA A 173 -9.34 0.03 -7.63
N VAL A 174 -8.03 -0.06 -7.41
CA VAL A 174 -7.10 -0.70 -8.36
C VAL A 174 -7.21 -2.21 -8.22
N ASN A 175 -7.48 -2.91 -9.32
CA ASN A 175 -7.52 -4.37 -9.31
C ASN A 175 -6.14 -4.99 -9.64
N VAL A 176 -6.01 -6.31 -9.43
CA VAL A 176 -4.74 -7.03 -9.64
C VAL A 176 -4.27 -6.97 -11.11
N SER A 177 -5.18 -6.91 -12.09
CA SER A 177 -4.80 -6.80 -13.50
C SER A 177 -4.14 -5.47 -13.84
N GLN A 178 -4.60 -4.37 -13.22
CA GLN A 178 -3.94 -3.06 -13.36
C GLN A 178 -2.56 -3.07 -12.72
N LEU A 179 -2.42 -3.71 -11.55
CA LEU A 179 -1.12 -3.85 -10.90
C LEU A 179 -0.15 -4.70 -11.73
N LYS A 180 -0.61 -5.78 -12.38
CA LYS A 180 0.18 -6.54 -13.36
C LYS A 180 0.56 -5.69 -14.57
N GLY A 181 -0.40 -4.94 -15.12
CA GLY A 181 -0.17 -4.05 -16.26
C GLY A 181 0.85 -2.93 -15.98
N SER A 182 1.07 -2.58 -14.71
CA SER A 182 2.11 -1.63 -14.30
C SER A 182 3.54 -2.21 -14.33
N GLY A 183 3.70 -3.53 -14.42
CA GLY A 183 5.00 -4.22 -14.39
C GLY A 183 5.59 -4.42 -12.99
N LEU A 184 4.93 -3.96 -11.93
CA LEU A 184 5.38 -4.13 -10.54
C LEU A 184 5.25 -5.58 -10.02
N ILE A 185 4.32 -6.35 -10.57
CA ILE A 185 4.09 -7.75 -10.23
C ILE A 185 3.96 -8.60 -11.49
N GLY A 186 4.31 -9.88 -11.39
CA GLY A 186 4.22 -10.84 -12.49
C GLY A 186 2.83 -11.45 -12.63
N ASP A 187 2.67 -12.29 -13.65
CA ASP A 187 1.41 -13.01 -13.90
C ASP A 187 1.02 -13.96 -12.77
N ASP A 188 2.00 -14.40 -11.99
CA ASP A 188 1.81 -15.21 -10.78
C ASP A 188 1.41 -14.38 -9.53
N GLY A 189 1.30 -13.05 -9.68
CA GLY A 189 0.95 -12.12 -8.61
C GLY A 189 2.10 -11.81 -7.65
N LYS A 190 3.31 -12.33 -7.88
CA LYS A 190 4.49 -12.01 -7.06
C LYS A 190 5.14 -10.73 -7.55
N ALA A 191 5.77 -10.01 -6.61
CA ALA A 191 6.53 -8.81 -6.96
C ALA A 191 7.65 -9.15 -7.96
N ILE A 192 7.64 -8.47 -9.10
CA ILE A 192 8.81 -8.35 -9.94
C ILE A 192 9.58 -7.21 -9.30
N ALA A 193 10.64 -7.52 -8.56
CA ALA A 193 11.42 -6.50 -7.83
C ALA A 193 11.69 -5.29 -8.74
N ALA A 194 11.07 -4.15 -8.40
CA ALA A 194 11.10 -2.96 -9.23
C ALA A 194 12.25 -2.04 -8.80
N VAL A 195 12.90 -1.40 -9.78
CA VAL A 195 13.80 -0.28 -9.51
C VAL A 195 12.93 0.96 -9.36
N THR A 196 13.02 1.62 -8.21
CA THR A 196 12.28 2.86 -7.93
C THR A 196 13.25 4.02 -7.75
N TYR A 197 12.78 5.23 -8.07
CA TYR A 197 13.51 6.46 -7.74
C TYR A 197 13.72 6.58 -6.24
N ASP A 198 14.81 7.26 -5.85
CA ASP A 198 15.02 7.64 -4.45
C ASP A 198 13.87 8.51 -3.94
N ARG A 199 13.72 8.64 -2.63
CA ARG A 199 12.71 9.54 -2.04
C ARG A 199 13.38 10.77 -1.42
N LEU A 200 12.75 11.92 -1.60
CA LEU A 200 13.07 13.14 -0.86
C LEU A 200 12.63 12.99 0.60
N ALA A 201 13.11 13.88 1.48
CA ALA A 201 12.79 13.86 2.92
C ALA A 201 11.28 14.05 3.22
N ASN A 202 10.53 14.70 2.33
CA ASN A 202 9.08 14.85 2.42
C ASN A 202 8.32 13.59 1.93
N GLY A 203 9.05 12.56 1.52
CA GLY A 203 8.49 11.33 0.99
C GLY A 203 8.07 11.40 -0.47
N THR A 204 8.30 12.44 -1.28
CA THR A 204 8.00 12.36 -2.72
C THR A 204 9.13 11.68 -3.50
N PRO A 205 8.88 11.12 -4.69
CA PRO A 205 9.95 10.60 -5.55
C PRO A 205 10.98 11.69 -5.92
N ASN A 206 12.26 11.32 -5.91
CA ASN A 206 13.39 12.11 -6.41
C ASN A 206 13.76 11.60 -7.81
N TYR A 207 13.27 12.27 -8.84
CA TYR A 207 13.53 11.89 -10.23
C TYR A 207 15.00 12.09 -10.68
N GLY A 208 15.87 12.63 -9.82
CA GLY A 208 17.29 12.84 -10.11
C GLY A 208 18.20 11.65 -9.75
N SER A 209 17.71 10.65 -9.00
CA SER A 209 18.58 9.54 -8.58
C SER A 209 17.84 8.23 -8.29
N VAL A 210 18.60 7.13 -8.39
CA VAL A 210 18.20 5.77 -8.06
C VAL A 210 19.36 5.14 -7.27
N ALA A 211 19.10 4.73 -6.02
CA ALA A 211 20.05 3.96 -5.22
C ALA A 211 19.71 2.47 -5.26
N PHE A 212 20.64 1.65 -5.77
CA PHE A 212 20.48 0.20 -5.77
C PHE A 212 20.81 -0.43 -4.42
N GLY A 213 20.28 -1.63 -4.17
CA GLY A 213 20.57 -2.42 -2.96
C GLY A 213 20.13 -1.75 -1.66
N HIS A 214 19.22 -0.77 -1.72
CA HIS A 214 18.82 0.06 -0.57
C HIS A 214 20.01 0.75 0.14
N GLY A 215 21.09 1.02 -0.60
CA GLY A 215 22.31 1.61 -0.04
C GLY A 215 23.13 0.66 0.86
N ALA A 216 22.75 -0.62 0.98
CA ALA A 216 23.45 -1.61 1.82
C ALA A 216 24.68 -2.24 1.12
N GLY A 217 24.97 -1.83 -0.12
CA GLY A 217 26.11 -2.31 -0.89
C GLY A 217 25.89 -2.17 -2.39
N PRO A 218 26.96 -2.33 -3.20
CA PRO A 218 26.87 -2.23 -4.65
C PRO A 218 26.00 -3.37 -5.23
N THR A 219 25.17 -3.03 -6.20
CA THR A 219 24.43 -4.01 -7.00
C THR A 219 25.01 -4.03 -8.41
N GLN A 220 25.23 -5.23 -8.96
CA GLN A 220 25.67 -5.34 -10.35
C GLN A 220 24.54 -4.94 -11.29
N LEU A 221 24.81 -3.98 -12.19
CA LEU A 221 23.94 -3.69 -13.33
C LEU A 221 24.41 -4.53 -14.52
N LYS A 222 23.59 -5.49 -14.95
CA LYS A 222 23.93 -6.45 -16.02
C LYS A 222 23.10 -6.17 -17.27
N ASN A 223 23.56 -6.70 -18.41
CA ASN A 223 22.91 -6.56 -19.72
C ASN A 223 22.72 -5.09 -20.14
N VAL A 224 23.67 -4.23 -19.75
CA VAL A 224 23.75 -2.85 -20.23
C VAL A 224 24.31 -2.89 -21.65
N ALA A 225 23.51 -2.47 -22.63
CA ALA A 225 23.96 -2.32 -24.02
C ALA A 225 25.10 -1.28 -24.13
N GLU A 226 25.78 -1.22 -25.27
CA GLU A 226 26.80 -0.18 -25.48
C GLU A 226 26.14 1.20 -25.51
N ALA A 227 26.64 2.12 -24.68
CA ALA A 227 26.26 3.52 -24.66
C ALA A 227 26.50 4.19 -26.02
N THR A 228 25.47 4.83 -26.56
CA THR A 228 25.55 5.61 -27.80
C THR A 228 25.36 7.11 -27.55
N ASP A 229 24.63 7.47 -26.50
CA ASP A 229 24.39 8.85 -26.08
C ASP A 229 25.23 9.22 -24.85
N ASN A 230 25.46 10.53 -24.66
CA ASN A 230 26.26 11.06 -23.54
C ASN A 230 25.67 10.77 -22.14
N THR A 231 24.39 10.39 -22.07
CA THR A 231 23.67 10.09 -20.82
C THR A 231 23.48 8.59 -20.56
N ASP A 232 23.94 7.75 -21.49
CA ASP A 232 23.86 6.30 -21.32
C ASP A 232 24.89 5.81 -20.31
N ALA A 233 24.57 4.70 -19.65
CA ALA A 233 25.54 4.02 -18.80
C ALA A 233 26.57 3.28 -19.67
N LEU A 234 27.85 3.59 -19.50
CA LEU A 234 28.93 2.82 -20.14
C LEU A 234 29.02 1.42 -19.54
N ASN A 235 29.13 0.42 -20.40
CA ASN A 235 29.40 -0.96 -19.96
C ASN A 235 30.91 -1.26 -19.95
N LEU A 236 31.30 -2.39 -19.34
CA LEU A 236 32.71 -2.78 -19.23
C LEU A 236 33.37 -3.07 -20.59
N GLY A 237 32.59 -3.53 -21.59
CA GLY A 237 33.09 -3.79 -22.94
C GLY A 237 33.60 -2.52 -23.61
N GLN A 238 32.81 -1.45 -23.58
CA GLN A 238 33.23 -0.14 -24.12
C GLN A 238 34.49 0.40 -23.47
N LEU A 239 34.63 0.20 -22.15
CA LEU A 239 35.84 0.62 -21.44
C LEU A 239 37.07 -0.20 -21.87
N LYS A 240 36.92 -1.50 -22.12
CA LYS A 240 37.99 -2.35 -22.67
C LYS A 240 38.37 -1.94 -24.08
N ASP A 241 37.38 -1.71 -24.94
CA ASP A 241 37.60 -1.32 -26.34
C ASP A 241 38.25 0.06 -26.47
N SER A 242 38.07 0.94 -25.47
CA SER A 242 38.81 2.20 -25.39
C SER A 242 40.33 2.03 -25.16
N GLY A 243 40.80 0.83 -24.81
CA GLY A 243 42.20 0.51 -24.52
C GLY A 243 42.69 0.99 -23.15
N LEU A 244 41.79 1.51 -22.31
CA LEU A 244 42.11 2.09 -21.00
C LEU A 244 42.27 1.02 -19.92
N VAL A 245 41.45 -0.03 -19.98
CA VAL A 245 41.56 -1.23 -19.13
C VAL A 245 41.85 -2.42 -20.04
N GLY A 246 42.74 -3.31 -19.63
CA GLY A 246 43.04 -4.49 -20.44
C GLY A 246 42.26 -5.71 -19.98
N ASP A 247 42.60 -6.84 -20.59
CA ASP A 247 41.70 -7.99 -20.67
C ASP A 247 41.71 -8.93 -19.45
N ASP A 248 42.23 -8.47 -18.31
CA ASP A 248 42.41 -9.26 -17.08
C ASP A 248 41.10 -9.61 -16.33
N GLY A 249 39.95 -9.19 -16.87
CA GLY A 249 38.61 -9.45 -16.32
C GLY A 249 38.31 -8.74 -15.00
N SER A 250 39.25 -7.95 -14.47
CA SER A 250 39.15 -7.26 -13.18
C SER A 250 39.03 -5.73 -13.34
N GLY A 251 39.16 -5.21 -14.57
CA GLY A 251 39.06 -3.79 -14.86
C GLY A 251 40.27 -2.99 -14.35
N ASN A 252 41.38 -3.66 -14.08
CA ASN A 252 42.61 -2.97 -13.71
C ASN A 252 43.22 -2.33 -14.97
N LEU A 253 43.84 -1.16 -14.79
CA LEU A 253 44.61 -0.47 -15.82
C LEU A 253 45.82 -1.33 -16.21
N THR A 254 45.66 -2.18 -17.22
CA THR A 254 46.75 -2.88 -17.92
C THR A 254 47.13 -2.14 -19.21
N SER A 255 46.85 -0.83 -19.24
CA SER A 255 46.86 0.02 -20.42
C SER A 255 48.15 -0.14 -21.23
N MET A 256 48.01 -0.42 -22.53
CA MET A 256 49.05 -0.14 -23.52
C MET A 256 49.38 1.37 -23.61
N ALA A 257 48.64 2.22 -22.88
CA ALA A 257 48.97 3.61 -22.69
C ALA A 257 50.25 3.78 -21.86
N VAL A 258 51.15 4.63 -22.34
CA VAL A 258 52.25 5.16 -21.54
C VAL A 258 51.66 6.11 -20.51
N THR A 259 51.79 5.77 -19.23
CA THR A 259 51.30 6.58 -18.11
C THR A 259 52.45 7.24 -17.36
N TYR A 260 52.17 8.33 -16.65
CA TYR A 260 53.11 8.92 -15.70
C TYR A 260 53.20 8.07 -14.43
N ASP A 261 54.38 8.05 -13.80
CA ASP A 261 54.63 7.29 -12.56
C ASP A 261 53.80 7.80 -11.37
N GLY A 262 53.32 9.04 -11.42
CA GLY A 262 52.52 9.65 -10.37
C GLY A 262 51.83 10.95 -10.80
N ALA A 263 51.04 11.52 -9.89
CA ALA A 263 50.22 12.70 -10.17
C ALA A 263 51.01 13.97 -10.51
N ALA A 264 52.30 14.04 -10.13
CA ALA A 264 53.19 15.16 -10.46
C ALA A 264 53.53 15.24 -11.96
N ARG A 265 53.34 14.15 -12.71
CA ARG A 265 53.62 14.05 -14.16
C ARG A 265 55.07 14.41 -14.55
N ASP A 266 56.00 14.23 -13.61
CA ASP A 266 57.42 14.55 -13.75
C ASP A 266 58.28 13.36 -14.22
N LYS A 267 57.70 12.14 -14.25
CA LYS A 267 58.41 10.92 -14.63
C LYS A 267 57.51 9.93 -15.37
N VAL A 268 58.09 9.27 -16.37
CA VAL A 268 57.53 8.13 -17.09
C VAL A 268 58.54 6.98 -17.06
N THR A 269 58.19 5.86 -16.42
CA THR A 269 58.99 4.62 -16.47
C THR A 269 58.43 3.68 -17.53
N LEU A 270 59.08 3.67 -18.69
CA LEU A 270 58.78 2.71 -19.75
C LEU A 270 59.19 1.29 -19.32
N LYS A 271 58.41 0.29 -19.73
CA LYS A 271 58.62 -1.12 -19.33
C LYS A 271 59.48 -1.87 -20.38
N GLY A 272 59.52 -3.20 -20.32
CA GLY A 272 60.36 -4.06 -21.15
C GLY A 272 61.67 -4.43 -20.46
N ALA A 273 62.06 -5.71 -20.52
CA ALA A 273 63.28 -6.20 -19.86
C ALA A 273 64.56 -5.54 -20.42
N ASP A 274 64.54 -5.24 -21.71
CA ASP A 274 65.63 -4.57 -22.43
C ASP A 274 65.34 -3.07 -22.67
N GLY A 275 64.33 -2.51 -21.98
CA GLY A 275 63.78 -1.17 -22.20
C GLY A 275 62.72 -1.11 -23.31
N THR A 276 62.21 0.10 -23.58
CA THR A 276 61.23 0.37 -24.65
C THR A 276 61.84 1.33 -25.65
N THR A 277 61.83 0.96 -26.93
CA THR A 277 62.24 1.84 -28.03
C THR A 277 61.21 2.95 -28.26
N LEU A 278 61.64 4.21 -28.18
CA LEU A 278 60.88 5.36 -28.70
C LEU A 278 61.38 5.69 -30.11
N ALA A 279 60.59 5.32 -31.11
CA ALA A 279 60.87 5.62 -32.52
C ALA A 279 60.08 6.85 -32.99
N ASN A 280 60.45 7.38 -34.16
CA ASN A 280 59.84 8.58 -34.74
C ASN A 280 59.96 9.83 -33.83
N VAL A 281 61.03 9.91 -33.04
CA VAL A 281 61.38 11.10 -32.26
C VAL A 281 61.90 12.15 -33.23
N LYS A 282 61.13 13.24 -33.39
CA LYS A 282 61.54 14.41 -34.17
C LYS A 282 62.81 15.01 -33.57
N ALA A 283 63.72 15.53 -34.41
CA ALA A 283 64.95 16.17 -33.96
C ALA A 283 64.62 17.33 -32.99
N GLY A 284 65.17 17.25 -31.78
CA GLY A 284 64.97 18.23 -30.72
C GLY A 284 65.69 19.54 -31.01
N VAL A 285 65.09 20.67 -30.65
CA VAL A 285 65.68 22.01 -30.86
C VAL A 285 65.82 22.76 -29.54
N ALA A 286 64.85 22.64 -28.65
CA ALA A 286 64.92 23.22 -27.30
C ALA A 286 65.67 22.31 -26.32
N ASP A 287 66.18 22.90 -25.24
CA ASP A 287 66.98 22.18 -24.23
C ASP A 287 66.26 20.96 -23.61
N MET A 288 64.92 20.98 -23.55
CA MET A 288 64.08 19.92 -22.97
C MET A 288 63.50 18.96 -24.02
N ASP A 289 63.81 19.15 -25.30
CA ASP A 289 63.40 18.21 -26.34
C ASP A 289 64.26 16.94 -26.28
N ALA A 290 63.67 15.80 -26.62
CA ALA A 290 64.44 14.57 -26.76
C ALA A 290 65.38 14.63 -27.98
N VAL A 291 66.62 14.20 -27.81
CA VAL A 291 67.60 14.07 -28.90
C VAL A 291 67.39 12.74 -29.60
N ASN A 292 67.34 12.75 -30.94
CA ASN A 292 67.23 11.53 -31.73
C ASN A 292 68.60 11.03 -32.24
N VAL A 293 68.65 9.82 -32.78
CA VAL A 293 69.91 9.19 -33.22
C VAL A 293 70.56 9.94 -34.39
N SER A 294 69.79 10.59 -35.28
CA SER A 294 70.39 11.38 -36.36
C SER A 294 71.14 12.59 -35.83
N GLN A 295 70.61 13.29 -34.83
CA GLN A 295 71.34 14.39 -34.17
C GLN A 295 72.64 13.93 -33.53
N LEU A 296 72.65 12.73 -32.93
CA LEU A 296 73.85 12.16 -32.31
C LEU A 296 74.89 11.70 -33.36
N LYS A 297 74.45 11.28 -34.56
CA LYS A 297 75.31 11.02 -35.71
C LYS A 297 75.89 12.32 -36.26
N ASP A 298 75.05 13.33 -36.46
CA ASP A 298 75.46 14.64 -36.98
C ASP A 298 76.45 15.36 -36.05
N SER A 299 76.42 15.06 -34.75
CA SER A 299 77.40 15.57 -33.79
C SER A 299 78.77 14.87 -33.87
N GLY A 300 78.91 13.81 -34.68
CA GLY A 300 80.16 13.06 -34.87
C GLY A 300 80.56 12.13 -33.71
N LEU A 301 79.67 11.90 -32.74
CA LEU A 301 79.96 11.05 -31.58
C LEU A 301 79.82 9.55 -31.89
N ILE A 302 78.92 9.21 -32.82
CA ILE A 302 78.64 7.83 -33.25
C ILE A 302 78.63 7.72 -34.78
N GLY A 303 78.85 6.50 -35.28
CA GLY A 303 78.82 6.20 -36.71
C GLY A 303 77.46 5.77 -37.23
N ASP A 304 77.42 5.46 -38.52
CA ASP A 304 76.19 5.04 -39.19
C ASP A 304 75.61 3.74 -38.62
N ASP A 305 76.47 2.88 -38.07
CA ASP A 305 76.10 1.64 -37.37
C ASP A 305 75.68 1.86 -35.90
N GLY A 306 75.65 3.10 -35.44
CA GLY A 306 75.28 3.48 -34.08
C GLY A 306 76.36 3.22 -33.03
N LYS A 307 77.56 2.78 -33.43
CA LYS A 307 78.68 2.58 -32.51
C LYS A 307 79.46 3.87 -32.30
N ALA A 308 80.05 4.02 -31.11
CA ALA A 308 80.91 5.15 -30.81
C ALA A 308 82.13 5.19 -31.75
N ILE A 309 82.40 6.34 -32.36
CA ILE A 309 83.55 6.54 -33.26
C ILE A 309 84.83 6.90 -32.48
N ALA A 310 84.73 7.12 -31.16
CA ALA A 310 85.76 7.69 -30.29
C ALA A 310 85.97 9.19 -30.59
N ALA A 311 85.12 10.02 -29.97
CA ALA A 311 85.28 11.46 -29.99
C ALA A 311 86.44 11.89 -29.08
N VAL A 312 87.18 12.91 -29.51
CA VAL A 312 88.12 13.61 -28.62
C VAL A 312 87.28 14.51 -27.69
N THR A 313 87.13 14.11 -26.43
CA THR A 313 86.51 14.94 -25.41
C THR A 313 87.55 15.82 -24.75
N TYR A 314 87.26 17.12 -24.62
CA TYR A 314 88.06 18.03 -23.79
C TYR A 314 88.02 17.62 -22.31
N ASP A 315 89.06 17.97 -21.57
CA ASP A 315 89.19 17.59 -20.16
C ASP A 315 88.10 18.22 -19.28
N ASP A 316 87.57 19.39 -19.67
CA ASP A 316 86.46 20.06 -19.02
C ASP A 316 85.63 20.94 -19.99
N ALA A 317 84.60 21.60 -19.45
CA ALA A 317 83.68 22.44 -20.20
C ALA A 317 84.32 23.72 -20.78
N THR A 318 85.49 24.16 -20.29
CA THR A 318 86.21 25.34 -20.80
C THR A 318 86.94 25.04 -22.11
N LYS A 319 87.09 23.75 -22.46
CA LYS A 319 87.77 23.27 -23.68
C LYS A 319 89.24 23.71 -23.76
N GLY A 320 89.90 23.89 -22.61
CA GLY A 320 91.30 24.35 -22.53
C GLY A 320 92.35 23.27 -22.83
N SER A 321 92.04 21.99 -22.60
CA SER A 321 92.99 20.88 -22.82
C SER A 321 92.29 19.58 -23.21
N VAL A 322 93.07 18.69 -23.82
CA VAL A 322 92.69 17.31 -24.13
C VAL A 322 93.78 16.39 -23.59
N THR A 323 93.42 15.49 -22.68
CA THR A 323 94.27 14.39 -22.24
C THR A 323 93.92 13.12 -23.01
N LEU A 324 94.83 12.68 -23.88
CA LEU A 324 94.64 11.46 -24.68
C LEU A 324 94.66 10.23 -23.77
N GLY A 325 93.58 9.43 -23.81
CA GLY A 325 93.36 8.30 -22.90
C GLY A 325 92.38 8.61 -21.76
N GLY A 326 91.94 9.86 -21.63
CA GLY A 326 91.00 10.32 -20.62
C GLY A 326 91.69 11.03 -19.44
N ALA A 327 90.96 11.91 -18.75
CA ALA A 327 91.47 12.64 -17.59
C ALA A 327 91.96 11.67 -16.49
N GLY A 328 93.22 11.81 -16.07
CA GLY A 328 93.85 10.93 -15.07
C GLY A 328 94.45 9.64 -15.64
N ALA A 329 94.46 9.44 -16.96
CA ALA A 329 95.16 8.33 -17.58
C ALA A 329 96.66 8.38 -17.28
N THR A 330 97.19 7.30 -16.70
CA THR A 330 98.62 7.17 -16.39
C THR A 330 99.40 6.44 -17.48
N THR A 331 98.70 5.87 -18.47
CA THR A 331 99.29 5.22 -19.64
C THR A 331 99.16 6.15 -20.84
N PRO A 332 100.29 6.66 -21.39
CA PRO A 332 100.26 7.54 -22.54
C PRO A 332 99.63 6.87 -23.77
N VAL A 333 98.76 7.59 -24.47
CA VAL A 333 98.23 7.15 -25.76
C VAL A 333 99.18 7.58 -26.87
N ALA A 334 99.60 6.62 -27.69
CA ALA A 334 100.41 6.92 -28.87
C ALA A 334 99.57 7.71 -29.89
N LEU A 335 99.89 8.99 -30.07
CA LEU A 335 99.33 9.80 -31.16
C LEU A 335 100.12 9.50 -32.44
N LYS A 336 99.52 8.71 -33.33
CA LYS A 336 100.15 8.27 -34.58
C LYS A 336 99.63 9.09 -35.76
N ASN A 337 100.40 9.10 -36.85
CA ASN A 337 100.05 9.80 -38.08
C ASN A 337 99.88 11.32 -37.90
N VAL A 338 100.72 11.93 -37.06
CA VAL A 338 100.81 13.39 -36.92
C VAL A 338 101.69 13.92 -38.05
N ALA A 339 101.16 14.80 -38.88
CA ALA A 339 101.91 15.42 -39.98
C ALA A 339 103.01 16.35 -39.44
N ASP A 340 103.98 16.70 -40.28
CA ASP A 340 105.01 17.68 -39.91
C ASP A 340 104.37 19.04 -39.58
N ALA A 341 104.60 19.51 -38.35
CA ALA A 341 104.24 20.83 -37.85
C ALA A 341 104.76 21.93 -38.77
N LYS A 342 103.87 22.85 -39.16
CA LYS A 342 104.22 24.02 -39.98
C LYS A 342 103.97 25.33 -39.27
N ASP A 343 103.08 25.31 -38.27
CA ASP A 343 102.73 26.47 -37.44
C ASP A 343 103.14 26.26 -35.97
N ASP A 344 103.31 27.36 -35.23
CA ASP A 344 103.77 27.35 -33.82
C ASP A 344 102.83 26.60 -32.85
N HIS A 345 101.60 26.28 -33.28
CA HIS A 345 100.60 25.58 -32.47
C HIS A 345 100.37 24.12 -32.89
N ASP A 346 101.09 23.63 -33.90
CA ASP A 346 101.06 22.23 -34.29
C ASP A 346 101.84 21.35 -33.32
N ALA A 347 101.40 20.11 -33.14
CA ALA A 347 102.19 19.13 -32.43
C ALA A 347 103.39 18.69 -33.30
N LEU A 348 104.61 18.86 -32.78
CA LEU A 348 105.82 18.33 -33.41
C LEU A 348 105.79 16.80 -33.41
N ASN A 349 106.08 16.18 -34.56
CA ASN A 349 106.23 14.73 -34.65
C ASN A 349 107.69 14.29 -34.46
N LEU A 350 107.92 12.99 -34.24
CA LEU A 350 109.26 12.46 -33.99
C LEU A 350 110.23 12.66 -35.17
N GLY A 351 109.74 12.70 -36.42
CA GLY A 351 110.56 12.92 -37.61
C GLY A 351 111.21 14.31 -37.61
N GLN A 352 110.44 15.34 -37.25
CA GLN A 352 110.92 16.71 -37.16
C GLN A 352 111.95 16.92 -36.04
N LEU A 353 111.77 16.25 -34.90
CA LEU A 353 112.77 16.31 -33.82
C LEU A 353 114.10 15.67 -34.25
N LYS A 354 114.06 14.59 -35.05
CA LYS A 354 115.26 13.94 -35.62
C LYS A 354 115.96 14.85 -36.62
N GLU A 355 115.21 15.48 -37.53
CA GLU A 355 115.77 16.39 -38.53
C GLU A 355 116.39 17.65 -37.90
N ALA A 356 115.80 18.15 -36.81
CA ALA A 356 116.37 19.22 -36.01
C ALA A 356 117.62 18.79 -35.18
N GLY A 357 117.97 17.50 -35.18
CA GLY A 357 119.10 16.94 -34.45
C GLY A 357 118.89 16.90 -32.92
N LEU A 358 117.64 16.98 -32.45
CA LEU A 358 117.30 17.05 -31.03
C LEU A 358 117.12 15.67 -30.38
N VAL A 359 117.01 14.61 -31.18
CA VAL A 359 116.92 13.20 -30.73
C VAL A 359 117.67 12.28 -31.70
N GLY A 360 118.12 11.12 -31.24
CA GLY A 360 118.85 10.13 -32.06
C GLY A 360 117.98 9.47 -33.14
N ASP A 361 118.61 8.85 -34.14
CA ASP A 361 117.92 8.14 -35.24
C ASP A 361 117.02 7.00 -34.75
N ASP A 362 117.27 6.45 -33.56
CA ASP A 362 116.44 5.45 -32.90
C ASP A 362 115.22 6.04 -32.17
N GLY A 363 115.10 7.38 -32.12
CA GLY A 363 114.03 8.10 -31.44
C GLY A 363 114.20 8.24 -29.94
N SER A 364 115.38 7.89 -29.40
CA SER A 364 115.73 8.17 -28.01
C SER A 364 116.33 9.58 -27.87
N GLY A 365 115.93 10.28 -26.81
CA GLY A 365 116.47 11.59 -26.42
C GLY A 365 117.67 11.45 -25.50
#